data_AF-A0A3N5HC99-F1
#
_entry.id   AF-A0A3N5HC99-F1
#
_cell.length_a   1.000
_cell.length_b   1.000
_cell.length_c   1.000
_cell.angle_alpha   90.00
_cell.angle_beta   90.00
_cell.angle_gamma   90.00
#
_symmetry.space_group_name_H-M   'P 1'
#
loop_
_entity.id
_entity.type
_entity.pdbx_description
1 polymer ?
#
loop_
_entity_poly.entity_id
_entity_poly.type
_entity_poly.pdbx_seq_one_letter_code
_entity_poly.pdbx_strand_id
1 'polypeptide(L)'
;MDERKMAEDMVQENRQRAMAAVRADPVGVPPSESDLRGEAWLVPTDHVGYWHIHGRPFPASVALWLIECPWAHPIWHSYVLSLVHLRPAPDEQPIRFYIPGATHEFMIFALNPSKRRNEIFGGRVNRLDPGNFGAQMVCASDEEAAARIRDTVREIIRGDLSPDTDFTHQWVQRFGDSMMRK
;
A
#
# COMPACT_ATOMS: atom_id res chain seq x y z
N MET A 1 2.12 -3.22 39.71
CA MET A 1 1.51 -2.51 38.57
C MET A 1 1.07 -3.58 37.59
N ASP A 2 -0.20 -3.60 37.20
CA ASP A 2 -0.77 -4.66 36.37
C ASP A 2 -0.23 -4.56 34.93
N GLU A 3 0.45 -5.61 34.47
CA GLU A 3 1.05 -5.68 33.13
C GLU A 3 0.02 -5.45 32.01
N ARG A 4 -1.24 -5.84 32.25
CA ARG A 4 -2.33 -5.67 31.30
C ARG A 4 -2.70 -4.20 31.11
N LYS A 5 -2.78 -3.47 32.23
CA LYS A 5 -3.05 -2.02 32.22
C LYS A 5 -1.91 -1.24 31.55
N MET A 6 -0.67 -1.64 31.79
CA MET A 6 0.50 -1.00 31.18
C MET A 6 0.55 -1.21 29.65
N ALA A 7 0.17 -2.39 29.18
CA ALA A 7 0.05 -2.67 27.74
C ALA A 7 -1.08 -1.84 27.09
N GLU A 8 -2.23 -1.71 27.75
CA GLU A 8 -3.35 -0.89 27.27
C GLU A 8 -2.98 0.60 27.22
N ASP A 9 -2.35 1.13 28.27
CA ASP A 9 -1.89 2.53 28.32
C ASP A 9 -0.85 2.80 27.22
N MET A 10 0.09 1.87 26.98
CA MET A 10 1.09 1.99 25.92
C MET A 10 0.48 1.95 24.51
N VAL A 11 -0.52 1.09 24.28
CA VAL A 11 -1.27 1.04 23.01
C VAL A 11 -1.99 2.38 22.78
N GLN A 12 -2.62 2.93 23.82
CA GLN A 12 -3.35 4.18 23.72
C GLN A 12 -2.43 5.37 23.48
N GLU A 13 -1.27 5.43 24.16
CA GLU A 13 -0.26 6.46 23.95
C GLU A 13 0.31 6.40 22.51
N ASN A 14 0.64 5.21 22.03
CA ASN A 14 1.12 5.01 20.67
C ASN A 14 0.07 5.44 19.63
N ARG A 15 -1.22 5.12 19.87
CA ARG A 15 -2.32 5.58 19.02
C ARG A 15 -2.43 7.10 18.99
N GLN A 16 -2.27 7.78 20.13
CA GLN A 16 -2.27 9.24 20.19
C GLN A 16 -1.09 9.85 19.44
N ARG A 17 0.10 9.24 19.54
CA ARG A 17 1.29 9.68 18.80
C ARG A 17 1.12 9.49 17.29
N ALA A 18 0.58 8.36 16.84
CA ALA A 18 0.27 8.12 15.43
C ALA A 18 -0.75 9.14 14.89
N MET A 19 -1.80 9.45 15.65
CA MET A 19 -2.78 10.50 15.32
C MET A 19 -2.15 11.90 15.23
N ALA A 20 -1.21 12.22 16.12
CA ALA A 20 -0.50 13.49 16.07
C ALA A 20 0.43 13.59 14.86
N ALA A 21 1.12 12.50 14.50
CA ALA A 21 1.99 12.43 13.32
C ALA A 21 1.20 12.62 12.02
N VAL A 22 0.02 11.98 11.90
CA VAL A 22 -0.92 12.19 10.78
C VAL A 22 -1.22 13.67 10.58
N ARG A 23 -1.56 14.38 11.66
CA ARG A 23 -1.90 15.81 11.62
C ARG A 23 -0.71 16.71 11.26
N ALA A 24 0.51 16.25 11.51
CA ALA A 24 1.73 17.01 11.24
C ALA A 24 2.17 16.96 9.77
N ASP A 25 1.68 15.99 8.99
CA ASP A 25 2.01 15.83 7.57
C ASP A 25 0.73 15.65 6.73
N PRO A 26 -0.09 16.71 6.57
CA PRO A 26 -1.34 16.62 5.82
C PRO A 26 -1.08 16.42 4.32
N VAL A 27 -1.91 15.61 3.68
CA VAL A 27 -1.93 15.51 2.22
C VAL A 27 -2.63 16.74 1.65
N GLY A 28 -1.97 17.45 0.74
CA GLY A 28 -2.44 18.76 0.25
C GLY A 28 -3.63 18.70 -0.73
N VAL A 29 -4.13 17.51 -1.01
CA VAL A 29 -5.26 17.25 -1.93
C VAL A 29 -6.32 16.39 -1.23
N PRO A 30 -7.61 16.53 -1.58
CA PRO A 30 -8.66 15.71 -1.00
C PRO A 30 -8.47 14.21 -1.28
N PRO A 31 -8.87 13.31 -0.36
CA PRO A 31 -8.81 11.88 -0.60
C PRO A 31 -9.74 11.45 -1.73
N SER A 32 -9.32 10.44 -2.49
CA SER A 32 -10.15 9.79 -3.50
C SER A 32 -11.18 8.85 -2.86
N GLU A 33 -10.82 8.27 -1.72
CA GLU A 33 -11.68 7.42 -0.89
C GLU A 33 -11.45 7.78 0.59
N SER A 34 -12.51 7.85 1.39
CA SER A 34 -12.42 8.07 2.84
C SER A 34 -13.48 7.24 3.53
N ASP A 35 -13.15 6.73 4.72
CA ASP A 35 -14.07 5.96 5.56
C ASP A 35 -13.68 6.14 7.04
N LEU A 36 -14.38 5.47 7.95
CA LEU A 36 -14.32 5.65 9.39
C LEU A 36 -12.90 5.60 9.99
N ARG A 37 -12.00 4.81 9.39
CA ARG A 37 -10.66 4.55 9.97
C ARG A 37 -9.51 5.06 9.11
N GLY A 38 -9.76 5.67 7.97
CA GLY A 38 -8.68 6.09 7.10
C GLY A 38 -9.11 6.84 5.86
N GLU A 39 -8.08 7.27 5.14
CA GLU A 39 -8.19 8.03 3.91
C GLU A 39 -7.26 7.41 2.87
N ALA A 40 -7.63 7.47 1.61
CA ALA A 40 -6.79 7.00 0.53
C ALA A 40 -6.85 7.92 -0.68
N TRP A 41 -5.71 8.07 -1.35
CA TRP A 41 -5.54 8.91 -2.52
C TRP A 41 -5.06 8.05 -3.68
N LEU A 42 -5.79 8.09 -4.78
CA LEU A 42 -5.28 7.60 -6.05
C LEU A 42 -4.24 8.60 -6.55
N VAL A 43 -3.00 8.14 -6.63
CA VAL A 43 -1.88 8.96 -7.10
C VAL A 43 -1.87 8.92 -8.63
N PRO A 44 -1.87 10.07 -9.32
CA PRO A 44 -1.76 10.10 -10.77
C PRO A 44 -0.50 9.36 -11.26
N THR A 45 -0.70 8.40 -12.17
CA THR A 45 0.35 7.48 -12.63
C THR A 45 1.35 8.14 -13.60
N ASP A 46 0.98 9.26 -14.21
CA ASP A 46 1.84 10.12 -15.01
C ASP A 46 2.93 10.84 -14.19
N HIS A 47 2.77 10.89 -12.86
CA HIS A 47 3.68 11.56 -11.93
C HIS A 47 4.57 10.61 -11.11
N VAL A 48 4.44 9.29 -11.25
CA VAL A 48 5.17 8.33 -10.39
C VAL A 48 6.62 8.13 -10.84
N GLY A 49 7.49 9.05 -10.41
CA GLY A 49 8.96 9.00 -10.45
C GLY A 49 9.59 7.68 -10.01
N TYR A 50 8.91 6.94 -9.11
CA TYR A 50 9.47 5.83 -8.37
C TYR A 50 9.72 4.55 -9.17
N TRP A 51 9.06 4.43 -10.31
CA TRP A 51 9.28 3.32 -11.25
C TRP A 51 9.90 3.81 -12.56
N HIS A 52 10.54 4.98 -12.54
CA HIS A 52 11.20 5.48 -13.74
C HIS A 52 12.40 4.61 -14.13
N ILE A 53 12.19 3.71 -15.08
CA ILE A 53 13.28 3.20 -15.91
C ILE A 53 13.71 4.37 -16.80
N HIS A 54 14.92 4.88 -16.60
CA HIS A 54 15.51 5.96 -17.41
C HIS A 54 14.72 7.29 -17.45
N GLY A 55 14.06 7.66 -16.35
CA GLY A 55 13.40 8.97 -16.26
C GLY A 55 12.06 9.06 -17.02
N ARG A 56 11.42 7.92 -17.32
CA ARG A 56 10.09 7.86 -17.96
C ARG A 56 9.07 7.17 -17.06
N PRO A 57 7.76 7.48 -17.15
CA PRO A 57 6.73 6.72 -16.47
C PRO A 57 6.88 5.22 -16.73
N PHE A 58 6.70 4.41 -15.70
CA PHE A 58 6.78 2.97 -15.83
C PHE A 58 5.56 2.49 -16.63
N PRO A 59 5.75 1.95 -17.84
CA PRO A 59 4.64 1.65 -18.74
C PRO A 59 3.69 0.59 -18.15
N ALA A 60 4.17 -0.21 -17.20
CA ALA A 60 3.37 -1.22 -16.53
C ALA A 60 2.50 -0.72 -15.37
N SER A 61 2.57 0.55 -14.98
CA SER A 61 1.78 1.08 -13.84
C SER A 61 0.29 1.16 -14.18
N VAL A 62 -0.54 0.45 -13.42
CA VAL A 62 -2.00 0.48 -13.55
C VAL A 62 -2.62 1.41 -12.50
N ALA A 63 -2.20 1.29 -11.25
CA ALA A 63 -2.66 2.16 -10.16
C ALA A 63 -1.62 2.30 -9.05
N LEU A 64 -1.60 3.47 -8.41
CA LEU A 64 -0.82 3.71 -7.20
C LEU A 64 -1.70 4.39 -6.16
N TRP A 65 -1.76 3.82 -4.96
CA TRP A 65 -2.54 4.36 -3.85
C TRP A 65 -1.64 4.76 -2.69
N LEU A 66 -1.78 6.00 -2.23
CA LEU A 66 -1.38 6.40 -0.88
C LEU A 66 -2.53 6.07 0.06
N ILE A 67 -2.25 5.40 1.16
CA ILE A 67 -3.26 4.97 2.13
C ILE A 67 -2.83 5.46 3.52
N GLU A 68 -3.68 6.22 4.18
CA GLU A 68 -3.56 6.58 5.58
C GLU A 68 -4.48 5.67 6.42
N CYS A 69 -3.88 4.92 7.35
CA CYS A 69 -4.61 4.01 8.24
C CYS A 69 -3.87 3.89 9.59
N PRO A 70 -3.87 4.95 10.42
CA PRO A 70 -3.18 5.02 11.71
C PRO A 70 -3.65 3.99 12.75
N TRP A 71 -4.72 3.26 12.47
CA TRP A 71 -5.18 2.14 13.30
C TRP A 71 -4.37 0.86 13.08
N ALA A 72 -3.67 0.74 11.95
CA ALA A 72 -3.04 -0.52 11.53
C ALA A 72 -1.73 -0.82 12.28
N HIS A 73 -0.96 0.21 12.64
CA HIS A 73 0.32 0.05 13.33
C HIS A 73 0.66 1.26 14.23
N PRO A 74 1.31 1.06 15.40
CA PRO A 74 1.65 2.13 16.33
C PRO A 74 2.79 3.07 15.85
N ILE A 75 3.65 2.63 14.94
CA ILE A 75 4.87 3.38 14.55
C ILE A 75 4.72 4.10 13.19
N TRP A 76 4.06 3.46 12.22
CA TRP A 76 3.80 4.04 10.90
C TRP A 76 2.30 4.08 10.66
N HIS A 77 1.84 5.11 9.97
CA HIS A 77 0.40 5.38 9.78
C HIS A 77 -0.01 5.44 8.31
N SER A 78 0.93 5.22 7.40
CA SER A 78 0.67 5.32 5.97
C SER A 78 1.41 4.26 5.18
N TYR A 79 0.79 3.86 4.08
CA TYR A 79 1.21 2.79 3.22
C TYR A 79 1.07 3.24 1.76
N VAL A 80 1.79 2.56 0.88
CA VAL A 80 1.63 2.68 -0.56
C VAL A 80 1.29 1.31 -1.12
N LEU A 81 0.27 1.26 -1.98
CA LEU A 81 -0.10 0.07 -2.74
C LEU A 81 0.11 0.36 -4.22
N SER A 82 1.00 -0.40 -4.86
CA SER A 82 1.30 -0.31 -6.30
C SER A 82 0.69 -1.50 -7.01
N LEU A 83 -0.05 -1.26 -8.09
CA LEU A 83 -0.58 -2.27 -9.01
C LEU A 83 0.08 -2.09 -10.38
N VAL A 84 0.63 -3.17 -10.91
CA VAL A 84 1.24 -3.22 -12.24
C VAL A 84 0.64 -4.35 -13.07
N HIS A 85 0.66 -4.18 -14.39
CA HIS A 85 0.38 -5.26 -15.32
C HIS A 85 1.63 -6.10 -15.58
N LEU A 86 1.45 -7.36 -15.97
CA LEU A 86 2.55 -8.30 -16.27
C LEU A 86 2.76 -8.54 -17.78
N ARG A 87 2.23 -7.66 -18.63
CA ARG A 87 2.54 -7.67 -20.07
C ARG A 87 4.01 -7.28 -20.28
N PRO A 88 4.72 -7.89 -21.26
CA PRO A 88 6.08 -7.48 -21.60
C PRO A 88 6.13 -6.00 -21.98
N ALA A 89 7.10 -5.29 -21.43
CA ALA A 89 7.42 -3.91 -21.81
C ALA A 89 8.87 -3.83 -22.33
N PRO A 90 9.16 -2.90 -23.27
CA PRO A 90 10.50 -2.73 -23.81
C PRO A 90 11.52 -2.42 -22.71
N ASP A 91 12.71 -3.01 -22.80
CA ASP A 91 13.83 -2.77 -21.89
C ASP A 91 13.60 -3.16 -20.42
N GLU A 92 12.57 -3.96 -20.14
CA GLU A 92 12.28 -4.47 -18.80
C GLU A 92 12.91 -5.84 -18.52
N GLN A 93 13.23 -6.08 -17.25
CA GLN A 93 13.68 -7.39 -16.78
C GLN A 93 12.60 -8.45 -17.03
N PRO A 94 12.98 -9.73 -17.27
CA PRO A 94 12.02 -10.80 -17.39
C PRO A 94 11.09 -10.88 -16.17
N ILE A 95 9.80 -10.78 -16.42
CA ILE A 95 8.77 -10.91 -15.39
C ILE A 95 8.79 -12.32 -14.84
N ARG A 96 8.81 -12.44 -13.50
CA ARG A 96 8.72 -13.73 -12.82
C ARG A 96 7.26 -14.06 -12.54
N PHE A 97 6.79 -15.18 -13.06
CA PHE A 97 5.44 -15.69 -12.82
C PHE A 97 5.45 -16.70 -11.68
N TYR A 98 4.59 -16.50 -10.68
CA TYR A 98 4.41 -17.36 -9.51
C TYR A 98 3.12 -18.18 -9.56
N ILE A 99 2.15 -17.76 -10.38
CA ILE A 99 0.94 -18.52 -10.68
C ILE A 99 0.72 -18.61 -12.20
N PRO A 100 0.15 -19.74 -12.71
CA PRO A 100 -0.19 -19.86 -14.12
C PRO A 100 -1.16 -18.76 -14.57
N GLY A 101 -0.81 -18.07 -15.65
CA GLY A 101 -1.67 -17.06 -16.27
C GLY A 101 -1.76 -15.73 -15.53
N ALA A 102 -0.85 -15.43 -14.59
CA ALA A 102 -0.84 -14.13 -13.92
C ALA A 102 -0.81 -12.98 -14.94
N THR A 103 -1.70 -12.01 -14.77
CA THR A 103 -1.81 -10.83 -15.63
C THR A 103 -1.42 -9.55 -14.92
N HIS A 104 -1.49 -9.53 -13.59
CA HIS A 104 -1.18 -8.36 -12.76
C HIS A 104 -0.42 -8.75 -11.51
N GLU A 105 0.31 -7.81 -10.94
CA GLU A 105 0.97 -7.93 -9.65
C GLU A 105 0.73 -6.66 -8.84
N PHE A 106 0.48 -6.82 -7.55
CA PHE A 106 0.49 -5.69 -6.63
C PHE A 106 1.44 -5.94 -5.46
N MET A 107 1.91 -4.84 -4.91
CA MET A 107 2.73 -4.82 -3.71
C MET A 107 2.25 -3.71 -2.77
N ILE A 108 2.36 -3.96 -1.47
CA ILE A 108 2.08 -2.99 -0.43
C ILE A 108 3.30 -2.79 0.47
N PHE A 109 3.59 -1.52 0.78
CA PHE A 109 4.70 -1.12 1.63
C PHE A 109 4.24 -0.09 2.65
N ALA A 110 4.75 -0.17 3.87
CA ALA A 110 4.69 0.93 4.83
C ALA A 110 5.52 2.11 4.33
N LEU A 111 5.12 3.33 4.68
CA LEU A 111 5.85 4.56 4.41
C LEU A 111 6.60 5.04 5.64
N ASN A 112 7.73 5.69 5.41
CA ASN A 112 8.55 6.30 6.46
C ASN A 112 7.78 7.47 7.10
N PRO A 113 7.40 7.40 8.39
CA PRO A 113 6.59 8.42 9.05
C PRO A 113 7.36 9.74 9.27
N SER A 114 8.68 9.75 9.11
CA SER A 114 9.51 10.98 9.19
C SER A 114 9.66 11.70 7.85
N LYS A 115 9.00 11.22 6.78
CA LYS A 115 9.05 11.81 5.44
C LYS A 115 7.67 12.32 5.05
N ARG A 116 7.64 13.36 4.22
CA ARG A 116 6.39 13.97 3.75
C ARG A 116 5.69 13.05 2.76
N ARG A 117 4.42 12.75 3.00
CA ARG A 117 3.59 11.92 2.13
C ARG A 117 3.28 12.60 0.81
N ASN A 118 3.16 13.93 0.80
CA ASN A 118 2.93 14.71 -0.43
C ASN A 118 4.02 14.52 -1.50
N GLU A 119 5.23 14.09 -1.11
CA GLU A 119 6.30 13.81 -2.07
C GLU A 119 5.93 12.70 -3.07
N ILE A 120 4.95 11.83 -2.74
CA ILE A 120 4.48 10.77 -3.64
C ILE A 120 3.83 11.33 -4.91
N PHE A 121 3.14 12.46 -4.81
CA PHE A 121 2.52 13.14 -5.95
C PHE A 121 3.57 13.84 -6.84
N GLY A 122 4.77 14.06 -6.31
CA GLY A 122 5.95 14.47 -7.08
C GLY A 122 6.82 13.29 -7.53
N GLY A 123 6.32 12.05 -7.37
CA GLY A 123 6.98 10.83 -7.83
C GLY A 123 7.96 10.19 -6.86
N ARG A 124 8.11 10.72 -5.65
CA ARG A 124 9.02 10.19 -4.64
C ARG A 124 8.24 9.45 -3.56
N VAL A 125 8.36 8.12 -3.56
CA VAL A 125 7.80 7.24 -2.53
C VAL A 125 8.86 7.03 -1.44
N ASN A 126 8.60 7.36 -0.18
CA ASN A 126 9.57 7.09 0.89
C ASN A 126 9.14 5.82 1.65
N ARG A 127 9.25 4.66 1.00
CA ARG A 127 8.83 3.38 1.59
C ARG A 127 9.82 2.85 2.63
N LEU A 128 9.34 1.96 3.48
CA LEU A 128 10.14 1.09 4.32
C LEU A 128 10.32 -0.26 3.63
N ASP A 129 11.47 -0.90 3.86
CA ASP A 129 11.78 -2.25 3.40
C ASP A 129 11.95 -3.18 4.61
N PRO A 130 11.55 -4.46 4.53
CA PRO A 130 10.94 -5.13 3.37
C PRO A 130 9.48 -4.72 3.12
N GLY A 131 8.94 -5.09 1.95
CA GLY A 131 7.52 -4.90 1.64
C GLY A 131 6.62 -5.74 2.54
N ASN A 132 5.42 -5.23 2.83
CA ASN A 132 4.47 -5.85 3.74
C ASN A 132 3.80 -7.08 3.12
N PHE A 133 3.42 -6.97 1.84
CA PHE A 133 2.83 -8.08 1.08
C PHE A 133 2.96 -7.85 -0.43
N GLY A 134 2.94 -8.92 -1.21
CA GLY A 134 2.83 -8.87 -2.65
C GLY A 134 2.13 -10.11 -3.19
N ALA A 135 1.33 -9.95 -4.24
CA ALA A 135 0.61 -11.05 -4.87
C ALA A 135 0.39 -10.82 -6.37
N GLN A 136 0.29 -11.93 -7.09
CA GLN A 136 -0.10 -11.97 -8.48
C GLN A 136 -1.58 -12.30 -8.63
N MET A 137 -2.20 -11.71 -9.65
CA MET A 137 -3.63 -11.88 -9.95
C MET A 137 -3.83 -12.28 -11.40
N VAL A 138 -4.92 -13.01 -11.63
CA VAL A 138 -5.47 -13.26 -12.96
C VAL A 138 -6.73 -12.42 -13.08
N CYS A 139 -6.67 -11.39 -13.92
CA CYS A 139 -7.77 -10.49 -14.27
C CYS A 139 -7.87 -10.38 -15.80
N ALA A 140 -9.08 -10.16 -16.32
CA ALA A 140 -9.33 -10.02 -17.75
C ALA A 140 -8.84 -8.68 -18.31
N SER A 141 -8.78 -7.63 -17.49
CA SER A 141 -8.30 -6.30 -17.90
C SER A 141 -7.68 -5.51 -16.74
N ASP A 142 -7.05 -4.38 -17.08
CA ASP A 142 -6.48 -3.43 -16.12
C ASP A 142 -7.58 -2.79 -15.26
N GLU A 143 -8.75 -2.52 -15.85
CA GLU A 143 -9.90 -1.96 -15.14
C GLU A 143 -10.43 -2.92 -14.08
N GLU A 144 -10.49 -4.22 -14.39
CA GLU A 144 -10.89 -5.24 -13.41
C GLU A 144 -9.88 -5.34 -12.27
N ALA A 145 -8.58 -5.35 -12.59
CA ALA A 145 -7.52 -5.38 -11.58
C ALA A 145 -7.56 -4.11 -10.70
N ALA A 146 -7.73 -2.93 -11.30
CA ALA A 146 -7.84 -1.66 -10.60
C ALA A 146 -9.07 -1.60 -9.71
N ALA A 147 -10.23 -2.12 -10.17
CA ALA A 147 -11.44 -2.22 -9.36
C ALA A 147 -11.23 -3.12 -8.14
N ARG A 148 -10.63 -4.30 -8.32
CA ARG A 148 -10.32 -5.22 -7.22
C ARG A 148 -9.37 -4.59 -6.18
N ILE A 149 -8.36 -3.85 -6.64
CA ILE A 149 -7.47 -3.11 -5.73
C ILE A 149 -8.18 -1.96 -5.03
N ARG A 150 -9.04 -1.21 -5.72
CA ARG A 150 -9.84 -0.15 -5.08
C ARG A 150 -10.74 -0.70 -3.97
N ASP A 151 -11.36 -1.86 -4.18
CA ASP A 151 -12.15 -2.52 -3.14
C ASP A 151 -11.28 -2.96 -1.95
N THR A 152 -10.07 -3.46 -2.23
CA THR A 152 -9.07 -3.78 -1.19
C THR A 152 -8.67 -2.54 -0.38
N VAL A 153 -8.45 -1.40 -1.04
CA VAL A 153 -8.16 -0.12 -0.37
C VAL A 153 -9.33 0.32 0.51
N ARG A 154 -10.57 0.17 0.04
CA ARG A 154 -11.77 0.48 0.83
C ARG A 154 -11.87 -0.36 2.10
N GLU A 155 -11.55 -1.63 2.04
CA GLU A 155 -11.50 -2.50 3.21
C GLU A 155 -10.43 -2.06 4.22
N ILE A 156 -9.27 -1.60 3.73
CA ILE A 156 -8.22 -1.04 4.60
C ILE A 156 -8.72 0.21 5.32
N ILE A 157 -9.26 1.20 4.60
CA ILE A 157 -9.70 2.45 5.23
C ILE A 157 -10.95 2.27 6.11
N ARG A 158 -11.72 1.19 5.90
CA ARG A 158 -12.81 0.80 6.81
C ARG A 158 -12.32 0.08 8.07
N GLY A 159 -11.19 -0.62 7.99
CA GLY A 159 -10.64 -1.42 9.07
C GLY A 159 -10.88 -2.93 8.97
N ASP A 160 -11.35 -3.41 7.82
CA ASP A 160 -11.70 -4.82 7.58
C ASP A 160 -10.47 -5.64 7.12
N LEU A 161 -9.43 -4.96 6.63
CA LEU A 161 -8.17 -5.56 6.17
C LEU A 161 -7.00 -4.73 6.68
N SER A 162 -6.09 -5.33 7.45
CA SER A 162 -4.90 -4.62 7.93
C SER A 162 -3.77 -4.71 6.90
N PRO A 163 -3.17 -3.59 6.47
CA PRO A 163 -2.00 -3.59 5.60
C PRO A 163 -0.69 -3.96 6.31
N ASP A 164 -0.74 -4.20 7.62
CA ASP A 164 0.42 -4.55 8.41
C ASP A 164 0.87 -6.02 8.24
N THR A 165 2.17 -6.27 8.38
CA THR A 165 2.76 -7.62 8.25
C THR A 165 2.25 -8.61 9.29
N ASP A 166 1.84 -8.13 10.47
CA ASP A 166 1.27 -9.02 11.51
C ASP A 166 -0.05 -9.67 11.06
N PHE A 167 -0.68 -9.11 10.02
CA PHE A 167 -1.95 -9.56 9.45
C PHE A 167 -1.81 -10.20 8.06
N THR A 168 -0.60 -10.62 7.67
CA THR A 168 -0.36 -11.27 6.36
C THR A 168 -1.29 -12.47 6.08
N HIS A 169 -1.77 -13.17 7.11
CA HIS A 169 -2.75 -14.25 6.95
C HIS A 169 -4.06 -13.79 6.25
N GLN A 170 -4.51 -12.55 6.49
CA GLN A 170 -5.69 -11.98 5.82
C GLN A 170 -5.45 -11.80 4.31
N TRP A 171 -4.22 -11.41 3.96
CA TRP A 171 -3.79 -11.24 2.58
C TRP A 171 -3.65 -12.57 1.85
N VAL A 172 -3.05 -13.56 2.51
CA VAL A 172 -2.93 -14.92 1.97
C VAL A 172 -4.32 -15.53 1.72
N GLN A 173 -5.27 -15.32 2.62
CA GLN A 173 -6.64 -15.81 2.42
C GLN A 173 -7.31 -15.22 1.17
N ARG A 174 -6.98 -13.97 0.81
CA ARG A 174 -7.60 -13.22 -0.31
C ARG A 174 -6.90 -13.42 -1.65
N PHE A 175 -5.57 -13.53 -1.62
CA PHE A 175 -4.72 -13.46 -2.81
C PHE A 175 -3.78 -14.66 -2.97
N GLY A 176 -3.73 -15.56 -1.99
CA GLY A 176 -2.81 -16.69 -1.97
C GLY A 176 -1.42 -16.35 -1.41
N ASP A 177 -0.57 -17.37 -1.29
CA ASP A 177 0.79 -17.29 -0.72
C ASP A 177 1.90 -17.45 -1.78
N SER A 178 1.56 -17.38 -3.07
CA SER A 178 2.44 -17.79 -4.18
C SER A 178 3.75 -17.02 -4.28
N MET A 179 3.81 -15.81 -3.73
CA MET A 179 5.00 -14.94 -3.72
C MET A 179 5.78 -14.99 -2.40
N MET A 180 5.33 -15.78 -1.42
CA MET A 180 6.00 -15.90 -0.12
C MET A 180 7.06 -17.01 -0.17
N ARG A 181 8.18 -16.79 0.55
CA ARG A 181 9.18 -17.85 0.76
C ARG A 181 8.60 -18.91 1.70
N LYS A 182 8.74 -20.18 1.32
CA LYS A 182 8.40 -21.34 2.14
C LYS A 182 9.56 -21.76 3.02
#